data_AF-A0A945CX21-F1
#
_entry.id   AF-A0A945CX21-F1
#
_cell.length_a   1.000
_cell.length_b   1.000
_cell.length_c   1.000
_cell.angle_alpha   90.00
_cell.angle_beta   90.00
_cell.angle_gamma   90.00
#
_symmetry.space_group_name_H-M   'P 1'
#
loop_
_entity.id
_entity.type
_entity.pdbx_description
1 polymer ?
#
loop_
_entity_poly.entity_id
_entity_poly.type
_entity_poly.pdbx_seq_one_letter_code
_entity_poly.pdbx_strand_id
1 'polypeptide(L)'
;MSRFGNSQGVSRPTGVCASTGASLEPSKPAMAALCEREVDEGFDRLDYSLSSWEAGERPDRLFSYWRYTVPEAGKKPDIQIDDEVLIDLFERLATD
;
A
#
# COMPACT_ATOMS: atom_id res chain seq x y z
N MET A 1 9.52 0.96 26.20
CA MET A 1 9.35 0.11 24.99
C MET A 1 8.98 1.02 23.84
N SER A 2 9.98 1.55 23.13
CA SER A 2 9.75 2.33 21.92
C SER A 2 9.10 1.42 20.90
N ARG A 3 7.83 1.66 20.61
CA ARG A 3 7.19 1.17 19.39
C ARG A 3 8.06 1.68 18.25
N PHE A 4 8.59 0.81 17.41
CA PHE A 4 9.22 1.20 16.15
C PHE A 4 8.22 2.10 15.42
N GLY A 5 8.44 3.41 15.52
CA GLY A 5 7.68 4.40 14.77
C GLY A 5 8.04 4.20 13.31
N ASN A 6 7.03 4.14 12.45
CA ASN A 6 7.12 4.08 10.99
C ASN A 6 7.88 5.30 10.42
N SER A 7 9.16 5.50 10.72
CA SER A 7 9.96 6.53 10.04
C SER A 7 10.25 6.15 8.58
N GLN A 8 9.99 4.90 8.20
CA GLN A 8 10.21 4.32 6.87
C GLN A 8 8.98 3.53 6.37
N GLY A 9 7.84 3.64 7.05
CA GLY A 9 6.67 2.81 6.76
C GLY A 9 5.82 3.42 5.66
N VAL A 10 5.60 2.67 4.57
CA VAL A 10 4.58 3.01 3.56
C VAL A 10 3.25 3.28 4.28
N SER A 11 2.67 4.46 4.02
CA SER A 11 1.43 4.91 4.66
C SER A 11 0.28 3.90 4.49
N ARG A 12 -0.65 3.91 5.44
CA ARG A 12 -1.87 3.07 5.37
C ARG A 12 -2.72 3.45 4.16
N PRO A 13 -3.56 2.53 3.66
CA PRO A 13 -4.58 2.88 2.68
C PRO A 13 -5.41 4.08 3.15
N THR A 14 -5.51 5.08 2.30
CA THR A 14 -6.28 6.32 2.50
C THR A 14 -7.78 6.08 2.41
N GLY A 15 -8.20 5.07 1.64
CA GLY A 15 -9.61 4.75 1.42
C GLY A 15 -10.32 5.69 0.44
N VAL A 16 -9.59 6.60 -0.22
CA VAL A 16 -10.13 7.56 -1.18
C VAL A 16 -9.28 7.57 -2.44
N CYS A 17 -9.93 7.73 -3.60
CA CYS A 17 -9.25 7.88 -4.88
C CYS A 17 -8.66 9.29 -4.99
N ALA A 18 -7.36 9.42 -5.21
CA ALA A 18 -6.66 10.68 -5.29
C ALA A 18 -7.03 11.51 -6.54
N SER A 19 -7.43 10.89 -7.65
CA SER A 19 -7.86 11.62 -8.85
C SER A 19 -9.30 12.14 -8.75
N THR A 20 -10.21 11.39 -8.11
CA THR A 20 -11.64 11.72 -8.11
C THR A 20 -12.17 12.21 -6.77
N GLY A 21 -11.44 11.99 -5.69
CA GLY A 21 -11.88 12.22 -4.31
C GLY A 21 -12.95 11.22 -3.81
N ALA A 22 -13.37 10.26 -4.64
CA ALA A 22 -14.40 9.30 -4.27
C ALA A 22 -13.88 8.24 -3.28
N SER A 23 -14.75 7.78 -2.39
CA SER A 23 -14.45 6.66 -1.48
C SER A 23 -14.16 5.38 -2.26
N LEU A 24 -13.14 4.64 -1.85
CA LEU A 24 -12.83 3.32 -2.40
C LEU A 24 -13.67 2.26 -1.69
N GLU A 25 -14.34 1.42 -2.46
CA GLU A 25 -15.22 0.39 -1.91
C GLU A 25 -14.43 -0.70 -1.17
N PRO A 26 -14.81 -1.06 0.07
CA PRO A 26 -14.23 -2.19 0.78
C PRO A 26 -14.27 -3.49 -0.03
N SER A 27 -13.25 -4.33 0.14
CA SER A 27 -13.14 -5.64 -0.52
C SER A 27 -13.05 -5.58 -2.05
N LYS A 28 -12.88 -4.39 -2.65
CA LYS A 28 -12.59 -4.21 -4.08
C LYS A 28 -11.10 -3.95 -4.33
N PRO A 29 -10.58 -4.24 -5.53
CA PRO A 29 -9.22 -3.90 -5.90
C PRO A 29 -9.06 -2.38 -6.10
N ALA A 30 -7.92 -1.86 -5.67
CA ALA A 30 -7.48 -0.49 -5.87
C ALA A 30 -5.97 -0.46 -6.16
N MET A 31 -5.47 0.68 -6.60
CA MET A 31 -4.05 0.90 -6.87
C MET A 31 -3.47 1.82 -5.81
N ALA A 32 -2.37 1.41 -5.19
CA ALA A 32 -1.58 2.26 -4.32
C ALA A 32 -0.38 2.78 -5.12
N ALA A 33 -0.09 4.06 -4.96
CA ALA A 33 1.04 4.75 -5.55
C ALA A 33 1.89 5.37 -4.44
N LEU A 34 3.19 5.08 -4.47
CA LEU A 34 4.18 5.69 -3.59
C LEU A 34 4.90 6.79 -4.38
N CYS A 35 4.83 8.02 -3.87
CA CYS A 35 5.32 9.21 -4.55
C CYS A 35 6.33 9.92 -3.65
N GLU A 36 7.42 10.43 -4.24
CA GLU A 36 8.42 11.15 -3.47
C GLU A 36 7.88 12.52 -3.00
N ARG A 37 8.18 12.92 -1.76
CA ARG A 37 7.81 14.22 -1.21
C ARG A 37 8.70 15.34 -1.73
N GLU A 38 8.14 16.52 -1.99
CA GLU A 38 8.87 17.69 -2.55
C GLU A 38 9.74 18.41 -1.52
N VAL A 39 9.28 18.45 -0.28
CA VAL A 39 9.85 19.32 0.74
C VAL A 39 10.98 18.64 1.51
N ASP A 40 10.97 17.32 1.61
CA ASP A 40 11.91 16.54 2.41
C ASP A 40 12.12 15.12 1.84
N GLU A 41 13.07 14.41 2.45
CA GLU A 41 13.29 13.00 2.17
C GLU A 41 12.10 12.18 2.69
N GLY A 42 11.42 11.47 1.80
CA GLY A 42 10.39 10.50 2.14
C GLY A 42 9.34 10.32 1.06
N PHE A 43 8.34 9.52 1.40
CA PHE A 43 7.31 9.10 0.46
C PHE A 43 5.90 9.32 1.01
N ASP A 44 5.01 9.78 0.15
CA ASP A 44 3.57 9.78 0.38
C ASP A 44 2.90 8.65 -0.39
N ARG A 45 1.87 8.08 0.22
CA ARG A 45 0.99 7.14 -0.45
C ARG A 45 -0.26 7.86 -0.93
N LEU A 46 -0.59 7.65 -2.20
CA LEU A 46 -1.87 7.98 -2.80
C LEU A 46 -2.56 6.69 -3.23
N ASP A 47 -3.88 6.59 -3.06
CA ASP A 47 -4.64 5.47 -3.61
C ASP A 47 -5.51 5.94 -4.78
N TYR A 48 -5.74 5.06 -5.74
CA TYR A 48 -6.56 5.30 -6.92
C TYR A 48 -7.56 4.16 -7.08
N SER A 49 -8.75 4.48 -7.59
CA SER A 49 -9.65 3.44 -8.10
C SER A 49 -8.97 2.75 -9.28
N LEU A 50 -9.30 1.47 -9.48
CA LEU A 50 -8.78 0.72 -10.61
C LEU A 50 -9.13 1.41 -11.94
N SER A 51 -10.36 1.94 -12.05
CA SER A 51 -10.83 2.65 -13.25
C SER A 51 -10.04 3.91 -13.56
N SER A 52 -9.71 4.73 -12.55
CA SER A 52 -8.89 5.93 -12.77
C SER A 52 -7.47 5.57 -13.18
N TRP A 53 -6.90 4.54 -12.57
CA TRP A 53 -5.58 4.05 -12.96
C TRP A 53 -5.56 3.49 -14.40
N GLU A 54 -6.58 2.74 -14.80
CA GLU A 54 -6.71 2.22 -16.16
C GLU A 54 -6.96 3.31 -17.20
N ALA A 55 -7.62 4.40 -16.81
CA ALA A 55 -7.81 5.59 -17.65
C ALA A 55 -6.51 6.41 -17.87
N GLY A 56 -5.42 6.08 -17.16
CA GLY A 56 -4.12 6.72 -17.31
C GLY A 56 -3.75 7.75 -16.25
N GLU A 57 -4.60 7.95 -15.23
CA GLU A 57 -4.30 8.88 -14.13
C GLU A 57 -3.08 8.41 -13.34
N ARG A 58 -2.04 9.25 -13.24
CA ARG A 58 -0.82 8.97 -12.48
C ARG A 58 -0.44 10.19 -11.65
N PRO A 59 0.05 10.00 -10.41
CA PRO A 59 0.58 11.09 -9.63
C PRO A 59 1.95 11.53 -10.16
N ASP A 60 2.30 12.78 -9.91
CA ASP A 60 3.66 13.26 -10.12
C ASP A 60 4.64 12.54 -9.19
N ARG A 61 5.89 12.42 -9.64
CA ARG A 61 7.00 11.82 -8.85
C ARG A 61 6.69 10.41 -8.32
N LEU A 62 5.95 9.65 -9.13
CA LEU A 62 5.65 8.24 -8.89
C LEU A 62 6.96 7.44 -8.82
N PHE A 63 7.23 6.87 -7.65
CA PHE A 63 8.37 5.99 -7.42
C PHE A 63 8.00 4.52 -7.67
N SER A 64 6.87 4.08 -7.11
CA SER A 64 6.37 2.72 -7.28
C SER A 64 4.86 2.63 -7.13
N TYR A 65 4.28 1.54 -7.61
CA TYR A 65 2.85 1.28 -7.48
C TYR A 65 2.57 -0.21 -7.35
N TRP A 66 1.47 -0.56 -6.68
CA TRP A 66 1.01 -1.94 -6.56
C TRP A 66 -0.51 -2.01 -6.43
N ARG A 67 -1.08 -3.16 -6.81
CA ARG A 67 -2.49 -3.44 -6.60
C ARG A 67 -2.71 -3.98 -5.19
N TYR A 68 -3.79 -3.57 -4.54
CA TYR A 68 -4.21 -4.09 -3.23
C TYR A 68 -5.73 -4.21 -3.16
N THR A 69 -6.23 -4.93 -2.15
CA THR A 69 -7.66 -4.99 -1.83
C THR A 69 -7.97 -3.99 -0.73
N VAL A 70 -8.97 -3.14 -0.93
CA VAL A 70 -9.38 -2.11 0.04
C VAL A 70 -9.84 -2.78 1.34
N PRO A 71 -9.26 -2.41 2.50
CA PRO A 71 -9.64 -3.03 3.77
C PRO A 71 -11.05 -2.62 4.19
N GLU A 72 -11.76 -3.53 4.86
CA GLU A 72 -12.98 -3.19 5.59
C GLU A 72 -12.66 -2.29 6.79
N ALA A 73 -13.42 -1.19 6.94
CA ALA A 73 -13.25 -0.28 8.05
C ALA A 73 -13.40 -1.02 9.40
N GLY A 74 -12.41 -0.87 10.28
CA GLY A 74 -12.43 -1.46 11.62
C GLY A 74 -12.05 -2.95 11.69
N LYS A 75 -11.81 -3.63 10.57
CA LYS A 75 -11.35 -5.01 10.58
C LYS A 75 -9.83 -5.06 10.78
N LYS A 76 -9.37 -5.72 11.84
CA LYS A 76 -7.96 -6.04 11.98
C LYS A 76 -7.58 -7.04 10.87
N PRO A 77 -6.46 -6.82 10.15
CA PRO A 77 -5.93 -7.83 9.24
C PRO A 77 -5.71 -9.12 10.05
N ASP A 78 -6.42 -10.18 9.69
CA ASP A 78 -6.20 -11.52 10.25
C ASP A 78 -5.11 -12.19 9.41
N ILE A 79 -3.87 -11.73 9.61
CA ILE A 79 -2.70 -12.36 8.99
C ILE A 79 -2.27 -13.47 9.93
N GLN A 80 -2.63 -14.70 9.57
CA GLN A 80 -2.09 -15.90 10.19
C GLN A 80 -1.18 -16.55 9.16
N ILE A 81 0.12 -16.47 9.40
CA ILE A 81 1.11 -17.22 8.65
C ILE A 81 1.78 -18.14 9.65
N ASP A 82 1.85 -19.42 9.31
CA ASP A 82 2.55 -20.42 10.10
C ASP A 82 4.06 -20.11 10.12
N ASP A 83 4.68 -20.18 11.30
CA ASP A 83 6.10 -19.89 11.48
C ASP A 83 6.99 -20.81 10.62
N GLU A 84 6.61 -22.08 10.42
CA GLU A 84 7.36 -23.01 9.56
C GLU A 84 7.33 -22.58 8.09
N VAL A 85 6.18 -22.08 7.62
CA VAL A 85 6.01 -21.57 6.25
C VAL A 85 6.80 -20.27 6.06
N LEU A 86 6.86 -19.41 7.08
CA LEU A 86 7.70 -18.20 7.03
C LEU A 86 9.19 -18.55 6.91
N ILE A 87 9.66 -19.51 7.69
CA ILE A 87 11.06 -19.95 7.66
C ILE A 87 11.41 -20.54 6.29
N ASP A 88 10.59 -21.45 5.75
CA ASP A 88 10.80 -22.01 4.40
C ASP A 88 10.88 -20.91 3.32
N LEU A 89 10.00 -19.91 3.38
CA LEU A 89 10.02 -18.78 2.46
C LEU A 89 11.34 -18.01 2.52
N PHE A 90 11.85 -17.72 3.73
CA PHE A 90 13.11 -17.01 3.89
C PHE A 90 14.32 -17.82 3.44
N GLU A 91 14.34 -19.13 3.71
CA GLU A 91 15.43 -20.02 3.25
C GLU A 91 15.51 -20.09 1.72
N ARG A 92 14.35 -20.14 1.05
CA ARG A 92 14.28 -20.12 -0.41
C ARG A 92 14.78 -18.80 -1.00
N LEU A 93 14.37 -17.67 -0.42
CA LEU A 93 14.80 -16.34 -0.86
C LEU A 93 16.29 -16.07 -0.62
N ALA A 94 16.92 -16.72 0.36
CA ALA A 94 18.35 -16.56 0.63
C ALA A 94 19.25 -17.27 -0.39
N THR A 95 18.68 -18.18 -1.19
CA THR A 95 19.42 -19.05 -2.11
C THR A 95 19.21 -18.66 -3.59
N ASP A 96 18.31 -17.71 -3.86
CA ASP A 96 18.09 -17.05 -5.17
C ASP A 96 18.91 -15.74 -5.28
#